data_AF-A0A1A8QIK3-F1
#
_entry.id   AF-A0A1A8QIK3-F1
#
_cell.length_a   1.000
_cell.length_b   1.000
_cell.length_c   1.000
_cell.angle_alpha   90.00
_cell.angle_beta   90.00
_cell.angle_gamma   90.00
#
_symmetry.space_group_name_H-M   'P 1'
#
loop_
_entity.id
_entity.type
_entity.pdbx_description
1 polymer ?
#
loop_
_entity_poly.entity_id
_entity_poly.type
_entity_poly.pdbx_seq_one_letter_code
_entity_poly.pdbx_strand_id
1 'polypeptide(L)'
;LIFMSVSTTTVEYAKDTSTDKNNDIEQQWPECWSQAQIHYFSTTYRWLISKNKKLGCSTCSHKNARMDMQQGQRVSLEWSRCLVSSFGKDKAAQKNSLRKKIKEHKDSNLHKKAVEIKERAADYEKTH
;
A
#
# COMPACT_ATOMS: atom_id res chain seq x y z
N LEU A 1 19.14 28.03 59.20
CA LEU A 1 18.77 28.84 58.02
C LEU A 1 20.11 29.24 57.40
N ILE A 2 20.55 28.71 56.27
CA ILE A 2 20.03 28.95 54.91
C ILE A 2 20.40 27.75 54.02
N PHE A 3 19.43 27.32 53.21
CA PHE A 3 19.54 26.33 52.12
C PHE A 3 20.22 26.94 50.88
N MET A 4 20.46 26.07 49.88
CA MET A 4 20.55 26.35 48.43
C MET A 4 21.98 26.56 47.89
N SER A 5 22.38 26.02 46.74
CA SER A 5 21.74 25.11 45.78
C SER A 5 22.81 24.63 44.80
N VAL A 6 22.79 23.35 44.42
CA VAL A 6 23.55 22.82 43.29
C VAL A 6 22.92 23.34 41.99
N SER A 7 23.67 24.10 41.20
CA SER A 7 23.25 24.52 39.87
C SER A 7 23.65 23.47 38.84
N THR A 8 22.71 22.59 38.48
CA THR A 8 22.82 21.74 37.29
C THR A 8 22.45 22.57 36.06
N THR A 9 23.41 22.80 35.18
CA THR A 9 23.19 23.40 33.86
C THR A 9 22.49 22.38 32.96
N THR A 10 21.21 22.59 32.68
CA THR A 10 20.48 21.86 31.64
C THR A 10 20.92 22.37 30.28
N VAL A 11 21.52 21.51 29.46
CA VAL A 11 21.75 21.77 28.04
C VAL A 11 20.41 21.54 27.32
N GLU A 12 19.77 22.62 26.89
CA GLU A 12 18.63 22.58 25.99
C GLU A 12 19.10 22.13 24.61
N TYR A 13 18.85 20.87 24.27
CA TYR A 13 19.04 20.37 22.91
C TYR A 13 17.79 20.69 22.10
N ALA A 14 17.86 21.75 21.30
CA ALA A 14 16.82 22.10 20.33
C ALA A 14 16.66 20.94 19.34
N LYS A 15 15.46 20.36 19.30
CA LYS A 15 15.08 19.34 18.34
C LYS A 15 14.72 20.02 17.02
N ASP A 16 15.71 20.17 16.15
CA ASP A 16 15.49 20.60 14.78
C ASP A 16 14.59 19.59 14.05
N THR A 17 13.39 20.05 13.74
CA THR A 17 12.41 19.39 12.89
C THR A 17 12.92 19.39 11.45
N SER A 18 13.56 18.30 11.05
CA SER A 18 13.93 18.03 9.66
C SER A 18 13.08 16.89 9.09
N THR A 19 11.94 17.28 8.51
CA THR A 19 11.33 16.69 7.31
C THR A 19 10.95 15.19 7.33
N ASP A 20 9.87 14.90 8.04
CA ASP A 20 9.08 13.65 7.96
C ASP A 20 8.41 13.47 6.60
N LYS A 21 9.10 12.85 5.63
CA LYS A 21 8.45 12.26 4.43
C LYS A 21 8.40 10.73 4.46
N ASN A 22 9.09 10.10 5.42
CA ASN A 22 9.15 8.64 5.55
C ASN A 22 8.05 8.05 6.45
N ASN A 23 7.52 8.82 7.40
CA ASN A 23 6.49 8.35 8.33
C ASN A 23 5.11 8.14 7.68
N ASP A 24 4.81 8.86 6.59
CA ASP A 24 3.52 8.75 5.90
C ASP A 24 3.37 7.44 5.12
N ILE A 25 4.46 6.87 4.59
CA ILE A 25 4.39 5.60 3.86
C ILE A 25 4.06 4.48 4.84
N GLU A 26 4.75 4.41 5.98
CA GLU A 26 4.56 3.35 6.99
C GLU A 26 3.13 3.33 7.55
N GLN A 27 2.49 4.50 7.73
CA GLN A 27 1.14 4.58 8.27
C GLN A 27 0.04 4.08 7.31
N GLN A 28 0.33 3.96 6.01
CA GLN A 28 -0.66 3.55 5.02
C GLN A 28 -0.71 2.05 4.80
N TRP A 29 0.32 1.29 5.19
CA TRP A 29 0.40 -0.16 4.99
C TRP A 29 -0.26 -0.97 6.11
N PRO A 30 -0.62 -2.25 5.87
CA PRO A 30 -1.18 -3.09 6.92
C PRO A 30 -0.23 -3.20 8.11
N GLU A 31 -0.77 -2.97 9.32
CA GLU A 31 -0.02 -3.01 10.60
C GLU A 31 0.71 -4.34 10.84
N CYS A 32 0.22 -5.42 10.22
CA CYS A 32 0.83 -6.73 10.34
C CYS A 32 2.11 -6.90 9.51
N TRP A 33 2.47 -5.96 8.63
CA TRP A 33 3.69 -6.00 7.81
C TRP A 33 4.83 -5.21 8.44
N SER A 34 6.05 -5.73 8.34
CA SER A 34 7.25 -4.94 8.62
C SER A 34 7.67 -4.12 7.39
N GLN A 35 8.54 -3.14 7.60
CA GLN A 35 9.07 -2.32 6.51
C GLN A 35 9.77 -3.15 5.41
N ALA A 36 10.49 -4.21 5.79
CA ALA A 36 11.10 -5.13 4.83
C ALA A 36 10.04 -5.86 3.97
N GLN A 37 8.89 -6.20 4.55
CA GLN A 37 7.79 -6.81 3.81
C GLN A 37 7.13 -5.80 2.87
N ILE A 38 6.89 -4.58 3.35
CA ILE A 38 6.35 -3.48 2.53
C ILE A 38 7.25 -3.25 1.32
N HIS A 39 8.55 -3.13 1.54
CA HIS A 39 9.53 -2.98 0.46
C HIS A 39 9.45 -4.15 -0.52
N TYR A 40 9.59 -5.39 -0.04
CA TYR A 40 9.51 -6.58 -0.89
C TYR A 40 8.23 -6.63 -1.76
N PHE A 41 7.06 -6.41 -1.15
CA PHE A 41 5.79 -6.52 -1.88
C PHE A 41 5.57 -5.36 -2.86
N SER A 42 5.91 -4.13 -2.48
CA SER A 42 5.77 -2.96 -3.36
C SER A 42 6.76 -2.98 -4.54
N THR A 43 7.96 -3.53 -4.35
CA THR A 43 8.92 -3.69 -5.46
C THR A 43 8.54 -4.83 -6.39
N THR A 44 8.09 -5.96 -5.83
CA THR A 44 7.72 -7.18 -6.58
C THR A 44 6.42 -6.99 -7.36
N TYR A 45 5.43 -6.34 -6.75
CA TYR A 45 4.11 -6.11 -7.34
C TYR A 45 3.88 -4.61 -7.51
N ARG A 46 4.35 -4.05 -8.62
CA ARG A 46 4.23 -2.61 -8.92
C ARG A 46 2.78 -2.10 -8.97
N TRP A 47 1.82 -3.00 -9.17
CA TRP A 47 0.39 -2.69 -9.12
C TRP A 47 -0.17 -2.60 -7.69
N LEU A 48 0.54 -3.12 -6.69
CA LEU A 48 0.08 -3.16 -5.31
C LEU A 48 0.25 -1.78 -4.66
N ILE A 49 -0.86 -1.24 -4.17
CA ILE A 49 -0.91 0.05 -3.46
C ILE A 49 -1.55 -0.14 -2.09
N SER A 50 -1.34 0.82 -1.20
CA SER A 50 -1.97 0.82 0.11
C SER A 50 -2.60 2.16 0.44
N LYS A 51 -3.74 2.13 1.12
CA LYS A 51 -4.43 3.29 1.65
C LYS A 51 -5.17 2.89 2.92
N ASN A 52 -5.07 3.70 3.98
CA ASN A 52 -5.75 3.47 5.26
C ASN A 52 -5.48 2.06 5.83
N LYS A 53 -4.23 1.59 5.79
CA LYS A 53 -3.80 0.26 6.25
C LYS A 53 -4.43 -0.92 5.49
N LYS A 54 -4.98 -0.67 4.29
CA LYS A 54 -5.62 -1.66 3.42
C LYS A 54 -4.98 -1.68 2.04
N LEU A 55 -4.91 -2.88 1.46
CA LEU A 55 -4.32 -3.07 0.14
C LEU A 55 -5.32 -2.78 -0.97
N GLY A 56 -4.78 -2.37 -2.12
CA GLY A 56 -5.50 -2.19 -3.36
C GLY A 56 -4.61 -2.46 -4.57
N CYS A 57 -5.18 -2.25 -5.75
CA CYS A 57 -4.50 -2.47 -7.02
C CYS A 57 -4.65 -1.24 -7.92
N SER A 58 -3.53 -0.58 -8.25
CA SER A 58 -3.52 0.63 -9.07
C SER A 58 -4.03 0.37 -10.50
N THR A 59 -3.74 -0.80 -11.06
CA THR A 59 -4.28 -1.23 -12.36
C THR A 59 -5.80 -1.38 -12.31
N CYS A 60 -6.33 -2.03 -11.27
CA CYS A 60 -7.78 -2.24 -11.13
C CYS A 60 -8.53 -1.01 -10.61
N SER A 61 -7.83 -0.03 -10.03
CA SER A 61 -8.42 1.24 -9.59
C SER A 61 -8.70 2.19 -10.76
N HIS A 62 -8.05 1.97 -11.90
CA HIS A 62 -8.13 2.86 -13.06
C HIS A 62 -9.53 2.86 -13.69
N LYS A 63 -10.03 4.05 -14.03
CA LYS A 63 -11.42 4.25 -14.53
C LYS A 63 -11.70 3.49 -15.83
N ASN A 64 -10.71 3.37 -16.70
CA ASN A 64 -10.83 2.72 -18.01
C ASN A 64 -10.99 1.20 -17.88
N ALA A 65 -10.40 0.57 -16.86
CA ALA A 65 -10.55 -0.87 -16.64
C ALA A 65 -12.01 -1.33 -16.43
N ARG A 66 -12.92 -0.43 -16.03
CA ARG A 66 -14.35 -0.74 -15.91
C ARG A 66 -15.13 -0.53 -17.20
N MET A 67 -14.67 0.39 -18.06
CA MET A 67 -15.34 0.76 -19.31
C MET A 67 -14.89 -0.15 -20.47
N ASP A 68 -13.62 -0.53 -20.48
CA ASP A 68 -13.00 -1.35 -21.52
C ASP A 68 -13.18 -2.86 -21.30
N MET A 69 -13.70 -3.26 -20.15
CA MET A 69 -14.09 -4.65 -19.91
C MET A 69 -15.46 -4.92 -20.53
N GLN A 70 -15.58 -6.06 -21.21
CA GLN A 70 -16.84 -6.53 -21.78
C GLN A 70 -17.95 -6.60 -20.72
N GLN A 71 -19.20 -6.39 -21.14
CA GLN A 71 -20.39 -6.50 -20.29
C GLN A 71 -20.34 -7.80 -19.47
N GLY A 72 -20.43 -7.67 -18.14
CA GLY A 72 -20.37 -8.79 -17.20
C GLY A 72 -18.98 -9.07 -16.60
N GLN A 73 -17.89 -8.55 -17.17
CA GLN A 73 -16.58 -8.57 -16.51
C GLN A 73 -16.32 -7.26 -15.78
N ARG A 74 -16.17 -7.34 -14.45
CA ARG A 74 -15.82 -6.19 -13.61
C ARG A 74 -14.66 -6.54 -12.72
N VAL A 75 -13.66 -5.68 -12.64
CA VAL A 75 -12.58 -5.78 -11.66
C VAL A 75 -13.13 -5.84 -10.23
N SER A 76 -12.40 -6.53 -9.35
CA SER A 76 -12.80 -6.65 -7.95
C SER A 76 -12.94 -5.28 -7.27
N LEU A 77 -14.10 -5.05 -6.66
CA LEU A 77 -14.41 -3.80 -5.99
C LEU A 77 -13.44 -3.53 -4.83
N GLU A 78 -13.14 -4.56 -4.04
CA GLU A 78 -12.23 -4.43 -2.89
C GLU A 78 -10.83 -3.98 -3.32
N TRP A 79 -10.31 -4.56 -4.40
CA TRP A 79 -8.99 -4.19 -4.93
C TRP A 79 -9.00 -2.80 -5.58
N SER A 80 -10.04 -2.47 -6.36
CA SER A 80 -10.15 -1.16 -7.03
C SER A 80 -10.32 0.01 -6.06
N ARG A 81 -10.88 -0.24 -4.87
CA ARG A 81 -11.15 0.77 -3.83
C ARG A 81 -10.20 0.73 -2.63
N CYS A 82 -9.13 -0.06 -2.68
CA CYS A 82 -8.19 -0.24 -1.58
C CYS A 82 -8.88 -0.68 -0.26
N LEU A 83 -9.69 -1.73 -0.31
CA LEU A 83 -10.46 -2.22 0.83
C LEU A 83 -9.96 -3.56 1.37
N VAL A 84 -8.89 -4.12 0.82
CA VAL A 84 -8.40 -5.45 1.19
C VAL A 84 -7.72 -5.40 2.56
N SER A 85 -8.32 -6.07 3.54
CA SER A 85 -7.79 -6.23 4.89
C SER A 85 -7.22 -7.62 5.15
N SER A 86 -6.41 -7.75 6.19
CA SER A 86 -5.94 -9.03 6.72
C SER A 86 -7.02 -9.71 7.57
N PHE A 87 -7.01 -11.05 7.61
CA PHE A 87 -7.81 -11.84 8.54
C PHE A 87 -6.92 -12.72 9.42
N GLY A 88 -7.38 -12.98 10.65
CA GLY A 88 -6.68 -13.85 11.61
C GLY A 88 -6.43 -13.17 12.97
N LYS A 89 -6.31 -13.99 14.01
CA LYS A 89 -6.14 -13.53 15.40
C LYS A 89 -4.72 -13.02 15.67
N ASP A 90 -3.71 -13.70 15.13
CA ASP A 90 -2.30 -13.34 15.29
C ASP A 90 -1.68 -12.75 14.01
N LYS A 91 -0.51 -12.13 14.14
CA LYS A 91 0.21 -11.49 13.02
C LYS A 91 0.62 -12.49 11.93
N ALA A 92 0.89 -13.76 12.25
CA ALA A 92 1.29 -14.74 11.24
C ALA A 92 0.10 -15.13 10.36
N ALA A 93 -1.07 -15.35 10.96
CA ALA A 93 -2.33 -15.59 10.25
C ALA A 93 -2.69 -14.38 9.35
N GLN A 94 -2.57 -13.16 9.87
CA GLN A 94 -2.81 -11.93 9.11
C GLN A 94 -1.88 -11.79 7.89
N LYS A 95 -0.58 -12.03 8.07
CA LYS A 95 0.41 -12.03 6.98
C LYS A 95 0.06 -13.08 5.91
N ASN A 96 -0.30 -14.30 6.33
CA ASN A 96 -0.65 -15.38 5.41
C ASN A 96 -1.95 -15.08 4.65
N SER A 97 -2.94 -14.49 5.30
CA SER A 97 -4.18 -14.04 4.68
C SER A 97 -3.91 -13.04 3.55
N LEU A 98 -3.07 -12.03 3.79
CA LEU A 98 -2.70 -11.04 2.78
C LEU A 98 -1.91 -11.66 1.62
N ARG A 99 -0.93 -12.53 1.90
CA ARG A 99 -0.18 -13.27 0.87
C ARG A 99 -1.10 -14.06 -0.05
N LYS A 100 -2.06 -14.78 0.53
CA LYS A 100 -3.05 -15.55 -0.22
C LYS A 100 -3.89 -14.65 -1.12
N LYS A 101 -4.45 -13.56 -0.56
CA LYS A 101 -5.23 -12.56 -1.30
C LYS A 101 -4.44 -11.95 -2.47
N ILE A 102 -3.18 -11.57 -2.25
CA ILE A 102 -2.32 -11.01 -3.30
C ILE A 102 -2.10 -12.02 -4.43
N LYS A 103 -1.80 -13.28 -4.08
CA LYS A 103 -1.61 -14.35 -5.06
C LYS A 103 -2.87 -14.58 -5.90
N GLU A 104 -4.01 -14.75 -5.23
CA GLU A 104 -5.31 -14.96 -5.89
C GLU A 104 -5.69 -13.79 -6.81
N HIS A 105 -5.41 -12.55 -6.39
CA HIS A 105 -5.66 -11.38 -7.23
C HIS A 105 -4.76 -11.34 -8.45
N LYS A 106 -3.45 -11.58 -8.28
CA LYS A 106 -2.48 -11.64 -9.38
C LYS A 106 -2.90 -12.66 -10.43
N ASP A 107 -3.38 -13.82 -9.99
CA ASP A 107 -3.72 -14.93 -10.88
C ASP A 107 -5.14 -14.78 -11.49
N SER A 108 -5.96 -13.85 -10.98
CA SER A 108 -7.31 -13.59 -11.46
C SER A 108 -7.36 -13.12 -12.91
N ASN A 109 -8.25 -13.73 -13.70
CA ASN A 109 -8.52 -13.34 -15.09
C ASN A 109 -8.93 -11.86 -15.22
N LEU A 110 -9.61 -11.31 -14.23
CA LEU A 110 -10.03 -9.91 -14.25
C LEU A 110 -8.84 -8.95 -14.09
N HIS A 111 -7.87 -9.32 -13.25
CA HIS A 111 -6.65 -8.54 -13.09
C HIS A 111 -5.80 -8.58 -14.37
N LYS A 112 -5.59 -9.78 -14.93
CA LYS A 112 -4.83 -9.97 -16.18
C LYS A 112 -5.40 -9.15 -17.34
N LYS A 113 -6.73 -9.20 -17.55
CA LYS A 113 -7.39 -8.37 -18.57
C LYS A 113 -7.22 -6.87 -18.31
N ALA A 114 -7.31 -6.42 -17.06
CA ALA A 114 -7.09 -5.01 -16.74
C ALA A 114 -5.64 -4.57 -17.02
N VAL A 115 -4.66 -5.46 -16.81
CA VAL A 115 -3.25 -5.22 -17.20
C VAL A 115 -3.13 -5.11 -18.72
N GLU A 116 -3.66 -6.06 -19.47
CA GLU A 116 -3.62 -6.07 -20.95
C GLU A 116 -4.25 -4.81 -21.56
N ILE A 117 -5.40 -4.38 -21.04
CA ILE A 117 -6.08 -3.15 -21.49
C ILE A 117 -5.19 -1.93 -21.25
N LYS A 118 -4.59 -1.83 -20.05
CA LYS A 118 -3.71 -0.72 -19.69
C LYS A 118 -2.47 -0.66 -20.58
N GLU A 119 -1.88 -1.81 -20.88
CA GLU A 119 -0.70 -1.90 -21.76
C GLU A 119 -1.06 -1.50 -23.19
N ARG A 120 -2.18 -1.99 -23.74
CA ARG A 120 -2.65 -1.60 -25.07
C ARG A 120 -2.93 -0.10 -25.20
N ALA A 121 -3.53 0.51 -24.18
CA ALA A 121 -3.77 1.94 -24.15
C ALA A 121 -2.44 2.73 -24.15
N ALA A 122 -1.48 2.31 -23.32
CA ALA A 122 -0.16 2.94 -23.25
C ALA A 122 0.65 2.81 -24.55
N ASP A 123 0.45 1.74 -25.33
CA ASP A 123 1.12 1.57 -26.61
C ASP A 123 0.47 2.42 -27.71
N TYR A 124 -0.86 2.58 -27.70
CA TYR A 124 -1.56 3.48 -28.61
C TYR A 124 -1.14 4.95 -28.43
N GLU A 125 -0.95 5.39 -27.19
CA GLU A 125 -0.47 6.73 -26.84
C GLU A 125 0.98 7.02 -27.25
N LYS A 126 1.80 5.98 -27.51
CA LYS A 126 3.18 6.17 -27.96
C LYS A 126 3.31 6.32 -29.47
N THR A 127 2.32 5.81 -30.21
CA THR A 127 2.35 5.77 -31.68
C THR A 127 1.58 6.92 -32.33
N HIS A 128 0.93 7.78 -31.54
CA HIS A 128 0.16 8.95 -31.97
C HIS A 128 0.54 10.15 -31.11
#